data_AF-A2SIV5-F1
#
_entry.id   AF-A2SIV5-F1
#
_cell.length_a   1.000
_cell.length_b   1.000
_cell.length_c   1.000
_cell.angle_alpha   90.00
_cell.angle_beta   90.00
_cell.angle_gamma   90.00
#
_symmetry.space_group_name_H-M   'P 1'
#
loop_
_entity.id
_entity.type
_entity.pdbx_description
1 polymer ?
#
loop_
_entity_poly.entity_id
_entity_poly.type
_entity_poly.pdbx_seq_one_letter_code
_entity_poly.pdbx_strand_id
1 'polypeptide(L)'
;MRLLHERGPESGLEVPQKGLIGATSEFTSRHQRPLSAESRSRSGLISASLQHNGRWYHFCSKGCKWCFEQEPSRYQGHLSIVDRFLAGEIQPPNLAGALAYMGLAPGEIGDDAHSYAWVEAYRAPERSRA
;
A
#
# COMPACT_ATOMS: atom_id res chain seq x y z
N MET A 1 21.41 -15.47 -46.32
CA MET A 1 22.05 -16.21 -45.22
C MET A 1 21.60 -15.55 -43.93
N ARG A 2 20.67 -16.19 -43.20
CA ARG A 2 20.06 -15.70 -41.95
C ARG A 2 21.08 -15.74 -40.82
N LEU A 3 21.07 -14.76 -39.93
CA LEU A 3 21.42 -14.91 -38.52
C LEU A 3 20.43 -14.07 -37.71
N LEU A 4 19.35 -14.73 -37.33
CA LEU A 4 18.36 -14.23 -36.38
C LEU A 4 19.00 -14.30 -35.01
N HIS A 5 19.14 -13.16 -34.33
CA HIS A 5 19.48 -13.15 -32.91
C HIS A 5 18.23 -13.61 -32.16
N GLU A 6 18.27 -14.85 -31.67
CA GLU A 6 17.19 -15.49 -30.95
C GLU A 6 16.95 -14.73 -29.64
N ARG A 7 15.75 -14.16 -29.48
CA ARG A 7 15.27 -13.67 -28.19
C ARG A 7 14.94 -14.92 -27.35
N GLY A 8 15.67 -15.10 -26.25
CA GLY A 8 15.36 -16.10 -25.26
C GLY A 8 13.93 -15.94 -24.73
N PRO A 9 13.30 -17.03 -24.26
CA PRO A 9 11.91 -17.00 -23.84
C PRO A 9 11.77 -16.10 -22.61
N GLU A 10 10.90 -15.09 -22.73
CA GLU A 10 10.44 -14.31 -21.59
C GLU A 10 9.69 -15.27 -20.66
N SER A 11 10.39 -15.78 -19.65
CA SER A 11 9.80 -16.52 -18.55
C SER A 11 9.00 -15.51 -17.73
N GLY A 12 7.75 -15.30 -18.16
CA GLY A 12 6.73 -14.62 -17.39
C GLY A 12 6.58 -15.33 -16.06
N LEU A 13 7.23 -14.78 -15.04
CA LEU A 13 6.90 -15.09 -13.66
C LEU A 13 5.56 -14.39 -13.39
N GLU A 14 4.46 -15.03 -13.83
CA GLU A 14 3.13 -14.70 -13.35
C GLU A 14 3.15 -14.92 -11.84
N VAL A 15 3.31 -13.83 -11.09
CA VAL A 15 3.13 -13.86 -9.65
C VAL A 15 1.62 -13.94 -9.42
N PRO A 16 1.08 -15.06 -8.92
CA PRO A 16 -0.34 -15.16 -8.63
C PRO A 16 -0.65 -14.23 -7.45
N GLN A 17 -1.20 -13.05 -7.73
CA GLN A 17 -1.64 -12.06 -6.73
C GLN A 17 -2.91 -12.50 -5.95
N LYS A 18 -3.02 -13.78 -5.61
CA LYS A 18 -4.10 -14.29 -4.77
C LYS A 18 -3.50 -14.89 -3.50
N GLY A 19 -3.36 -14.02 -2.50
CA GLY A 19 -3.17 -14.44 -1.13
C GLY A 19 -2.00 -13.80 -0.43
N LEU A 20 -2.14 -12.53 -0.03
CA LEU A 20 -1.61 -12.08 1.25
C LEU A 20 -2.37 -10.86 1.75
N ILE A 21 -3.45 -11.15 2.47
CA ILE A 21 -4.15 -10.21 3.35
C ILE A 21 -3.28 -10.04 4.61
N GLY A 22 -2.49 -8.98 4.66
CA GLY A 22 -1.61 -8.70 5.79
C GLY A 22 -0.96 -7.32 5.69
N ALA A 23 -1.70 -6.28 6.09
CA ALA A 23 -1.18 -4.97 6.46
C ALA A 23 -0.38 -4.16 5.42
N THR A 24 -0.89 -4.01 4.20
CA THR A 24 -0.52 -2.86 3.36
C THR A 24 -1.75 -2.02 3.16
N SER A 25 -1.82 -0.86 3.82
CA SER A 25 -2.78 0.17 3.45
C SER A 25 -2.66 0.40 1.94
N GLU A 26 -3.72 0.16 1.18
CA GLU A 26 -3.73 0.48 -0.25
C GLU A 26 -3.45 1.99 -0.35
N PHE A 27 -2.27 2.38 -0.85
CA PHE A 27 -1.96 3.79 -1.04
C PHE A 27 -2.62 4.24 -2.33
N THR A 28 -3.30 5.37 -2.31
CA THR A 28 -3.86 5.92 -3.56
C THR A 28 -2.76 6.26 -4.54
N SER A 29 -2.91 5.81 -5.79
CA SER A 29 -1.90 6.08 -6.83
C SER A 29 -1.70 7.56 -7.12
N ARG A 30 -2.65 8.43 -6.72
CA ARG A 30 -2.52 9.90 -6.83
C ARG A 30 -2.00 10.56 -5.55
N HIS A 31 -2.70 10.43 -4.44
CA HIS A 31 -2.44 11.25 -3.25
C HIS A 31 -1.45 10.60 -2.28
N GLN A 32 -1.05 9.36 -2.52
CA GLN A 32 -0.21 8.59 -1.61
C GLN A 32 -0.73 8.66 -0.16
N ARG A 33 -2.05 8.48 -0.01
CA ARG A 33 -2.71 8.30 1.28
C ARG A 33 -3.29 6.90 1.40
N PRO A 34 -3.33 6.32 2.61
CA PRO A 34 -4.06 5.09 2.87
C PRO A 34 -5.51 5.17 2.38
N LEU A 35 -6.00 4.08 1.76
CA LEU A 35 -7.42 3.81 1.62
C LEU A 35 -7.98 3.56 3.01
N SER A 36 -8.72 4.53 3.54
CA SER A 36 -9.48 4.38 4.78
C SER A 36 -10.95 4.61 4.48
N ALA A 37 -11.81 3.75 5.01
CA ALA A 37 -13.25 3.94 5.05
C ALA A 37 -13.71 4.24 6.49
N GLU A 38 -14.87 4.86 6.64
CA GLU A 38 -15.52 5.06 7.93
C GLU A 38 -15.78 3.68 8.58
N SER A 39 -15.22 3.41 9.77
CA SER A 39 -15.27 2.07 10.39
C SER A 39 -16.67 1.64 10.86
N ARG A 40 -17.68 2.51 10.74
CA ARG A 40 -19.03 2.30 11.29
C ARG A 40 -20.05 1.64 10.35
N SER A 41 -19.68 1.30 9.11
CA SER A 41 -20.59 0.62 8.16
C SER A 41 -20.04 -0.71 7.66
N ARG A 42 -20.85 -1.77 7.78
CA ARG A 42 -20.53 -3.19 7.55
C ARG A 42 -20.09 -3.59 6.12
N SER A 43 -19.92 -2.66 5.18
CA SER A 43 -19.44 -2.96 3.82
C SER A 43 -18.91 -1.73 3.06
N GLY A 44 -18.26 -0.80 3.76
CA GLY A 44 -17.93 0.53 3.23
C GLY A 44 -16.60 0.71 2.47
N LEU A 45 -15.92 -0.35 2.02
CA LEU A 45 -14.71 -0.17 1.20
C LEU A 45 -15.11 0.14 -0.26
N ILE A 46 -15.35 1.42 -0.55
CA ILE A 46 -15.43 1.94 -1.91
C ILE A 46 -14.00 2.17 -2.45
N SER A 47 -13.28 1.09 -2.74
CA SER A 47 -12.07 1.16 -3.56
C SER A 47 -12.48 1.31 -5.03
N ALA A 48 -12.25 2.48 -5.62
CA ALA A 48 -12.44 2.63 -7.06
C ALA A 48 -11.17 2.12 -7.75
N SER A 49 -11.27 1.05 -8.54
CA SER A 49 -10.16 0.49 -9.32
C SER A 49 -10.32 0.78 -10.82
N LEU A 50 -9.20 0.87 -11.53
CA LEU A 50 -9.15 1.02 -12.98
C LEU A 50 -7.95 0.24 -13.53
N GLN A 51 -8.18 -0.55 -14.58
CA GLN A 51 -7.08 -1.10 -15.37
C GLN A 51 -6.75 -0.13 -16.50
N HIS A 52 -5.48 0.27 -16.61
CA HIS A 52 -5.00 1.15 -17.66
C HIS A 52 -3.61 0.70 -18.12
N ASN A 53 -3.44 0.47 -19.43
CA ASN A 53 -2.20 -0.04 -20.05
C ASN A 53 -1.64 -1.30 -19.37
N GLY A 54 -2.50 -2.26 -19.05
CA GLY A 54 -2.10 -3.53 -18.42
C GLY A 54 -1.80 -3.47 -16.93
N ARG A 55 -1.86 -2.28 -16.31
CA ARG A 55 -1.63 -2.08 -14.86
C ARG A 55 -2.93 -1.74 -14.14
N TRP A 56 -3.09 -2.28 -12.93
CA TRP A 56 -4.18 -1.93 -12.02
C TRP A 56 -3.81 -0.70 -11.17
N TYR A 57 -4.73 0.26 -11.10
CA TYR A 57 -4.65 1.45 -10.26
C TYR A 57 -5.77 1.43 -9.24
N HIS A 58 -5.46 1.87 -8.03
CA HIS A 58 -6.38 1.91 -6.89
C HIS A 58 -6.53 3.35 -6.37
N PHE A 59 -7.76 3.80 -6.18
CA PHE A 59 -8.10 5.18 -5.82
C PHE A 59 -9.01 5.25 -4.58
N CYS A 60 -8.84 6.30 -3.76
CA CYS A 60 -9.63 6.49 -2.53
C CYS A 60 -11.04 6.97 -2.72
N SER A 61 -11.36 7.43 -3.92
CA SER A 61 -12.69 7.94 -4.22
C SER A 61 -12.93 7.90 -5.71
N LYS A 62 -14.22 8.00 -6.08
CA LYS A 62 -14.65 8.18 -7.47
C LYS A 62 -14.04 9.43 -8.09
N GLY A 63 -13.91 10.53 -7.32
CA GLY A 63 -13.24 11.75 -7.78
C GLY A 63 -11.74 11.51 -8.07
N CYS A 64 -11.07 10.69 -7.25
CA CYS A 64 -9.69 10.32 -7.53
C CYS A 64 -9.55 9.50 -8.81
N LYS A 65 -10.44 8.55 -9.06
CA LYS A 65 -10.47 7.84 -10.34
C LYS A 65 -10.73 8.79 -11.51
N TRP A 66 -11.74 9.65 -11.38
CA TRP A 66 -12.15 10.56 -12.44
C TRP A 66 -11.00 11.47 -12.92
N CYS A 67 -10.25 12.15 -12.04
CA CYS A 67 -9.17 13.01 -12.56
C CYS A 67 -8.00 12.22 -13.19
N PHE A 68 -7.90 10.89 -12.99
CA PHE A 68 -6.88 10.07 -13.63
C PHE A 68 -7.32 9.78 -15.06
N GLU A 69 -8.61 9.46 -15.24
CA GLU A 69 -9.23 9.28 -16.54
C GLU A 69 -9.16 10.55 -17.40
N GLN A 70 -9.19 11.75 -16.80
CA GLN A 70 -9.06 13.01 -17.53
C GLN A 70 -7.66 13.25 -18.11
N GLU A 71 -6.60 12.83 -17.41
CA GLU A 71 -5.21 13.09 -17.85
C GLU A 71 -4.28 11.91 -17.51
N PRO A 72 -4.47 10.71 -18.11
CA PRO A 72 -3.74 9.51 -17.71
C PRO A 72 -2.22 9.62 -17.91
N SER A 73 -1.81 10.30 -18.98
CA SER A 73 -0.39 10.50 -19.34
C SER A 73 0.42 11.15 -18.23
N ARG A 74 -0.19 12.00 -17.41
CA ARG A 74 0.45 12.66 -16.27
C ARG A 74 0.72 11.71 -15.10
N TYR A 75 -0.08 10.67 -14.92
CA TYR A 75 -0.06 9.82 -13.73
C TYR A 75 0.39 8.38 -14.01
N GLN A 76 0.28 7.88 -15.25
CA GLN A 76 0.54 6.48 -15.60
C GLN A 76 1.97 5.98 -15.30
N GLY A 77 2.95 6.89 -15.26
CA GLY A 77 4.33 6.56 -14.91
C GLY A 77 4.64 6.57 -13.41
N HIS A 78 3.72 7.06 -12.58
CA HIS A 78 3.97 7.20 -11.15
C HIS A 78 3.80 5.86 -10.41
N LEU A 79 4.77 5.54 -9.56
CA LEU A 79 4.75 4.39 -8.66
C LEU A 79 4.49 4.87 -7.23
N SER A 80 3.41 4.37 -6.60
CA SER A 80 3.18 4.55 -5.18
C SER A 80 4.20 3.77 -4.36
N ILE A 81 4.28 4.04 -3.05
CA ILE A 81 5.18 3.30 -2.16
C ILE A 81 4.93 1.79 -2.18
N VAL A 82 3.67 1.37 -2.33
CA VAL A 82 3.30 -0.05 -2.43
C VAL A 82 3.78 -0.65 -3.75
N ASP A 83 3.65 0.09 -4.86
CA ASP A 83 4.17 -0.37 -6.14
C ASP A 83 5.69 -0.55 -6.11
N ARG A 84 6.41 0.40 -5.50
CA ARG A 84 7.88 0.33 -5.33
C ARG A 84 8.29 -0.85 -4.45
N PHE A 85 7.54 -1.11 -3.38
CA PHE A 85 7.74 -2.28 -2.53
C PHE A 85 7.57 -3.59 -3.32
N LEU A 86 6.48 -3.73 -4.08
CA LEU A 86 6.19 -4.91 -4.88
C LEU A 86 7.14 -5.09 -6.08
N ALA A 87 7.64 -3.99 -6.64
CA ALA A 87 8.65 -3.99 -7.69
C ALA A 87 10.06 -4.34 -7.16
N GLY A 88 10.23 -4.47 -5.84
CA GLY A 88 11.51 -4.79 -5.22
C GLY A 88 12.47 -3.60 -5.07
N GLU A 89 12.01 -2.37 -5.30
CA GLU A 89 12.81 -1.15 -5.10
C GLU A 89 13.09 -0.87 -3.61
N ILE A 90 12.26 -1.40 -2.71
CA ILE A 90 12.42 -1.28 -1.26
C ILE A 90 13.08 -2.54 -0.71
N GLN A 91 14.28 -2.38 -0.14
CA GLN A 91 15.08 -3.47 0.41
C GLN A 91 15.57 -3.13 1.83
N PRO A 92 15.57 -4.10 2.77
CA PRO A 92 14.97 -5.44 2.65
C PRO A 92 13.44 -5.39 2.45
N PRO A 93 12.80 -6.43 1.86
CA PRO A 93 11.38 -6.41 1.51
C PRO A 93 10.52 -6.70 2.76
N ASN A 94 10.66 -5.85 3.76
CA ASN A 94 9.96 -5.92 5.04
C ASN A 94 9.71 -4.50 5.58
N LEU A 95 9.04 -4.40 6.72
CA LEU A 95 8.69 -3.12 7.32
C LEU A 95 9.92 -2.28 7.69
N ALA A 96 10.99 -2.90 8.18
CA ALA A 96 12.22 -2.18 8.53
C ALA A 96 12.87 -1.54 7.30
N GLY A 97 12.91 -2.26 6.17
CA GLY A 97 13.38 -1.71 4.90
C GLY A 97 12.50 -0.60 4.35
N ALA A 98 11.17 -0.70 4.52
CA ALA A 98 10.25 0.37 4.15
C ALA A 98 10.46 1.64 4.99
N LEU A 99 10.67 1.50 6.31
CA LEU A 99 11.00 2.64 7.20
C LEU A 99 12.33 3.30 6.79
N ALA A 100 13.35 2.48 6.52
CA ALA A 100 14.64 2.97 6.03
C ALA A 100 14.51 3.68 4.68
N TYR A 101 13.70 3.14 3.74
CA TYR A 101 13.42 3.78 2.46
C TYR A 101 12.71 5.13 2.61
N MET A 102 11.85 5.26 3.63
CA MET A 102 11.20 6.54 3.98
C MET A 102 12.14 7.51 4.72
N GLY A 103 13.38 7.10 5.01
CA GLY A 103 14.35 7.93 5.72
C GLY A 103 14.05 8.12 7.21
N LEU A 104 13.30 7.19 7.83
CA LEU A 104 12.91 7.27 9.24
C LEU A 104 13.87 6.47 10.13
N ALA A 105 14.60 7.15 11.00
CA ALA A 105 15.47 6.53 11.99
C ALA A 105 14.73 6.21 13.31
N PRO A 106 15.25 5.29 14.15
CA PRO A 106 14.75 5.10 15.51
C PRO A 106 14.73 6.42 16.30
N GLY A 107 13.59 6.77 16.89
CA GLY A 107 13.36 8.06 17.56
C GLY A 107 12.60 9.10 16.73
N GLU A 108 12.61 8.97 15.40
CA GLU A 108 11.79 9.80 14.49
C GLU A 108 10.45 9.13 14.14
N ILE A 109 10.38 7.82 14.35
CA ILE A 109 9.16 7.03 14.17
C ILE A 109 8.17 7.42 15.27
N GLY A 110 7.00 7.93 14.86
CA GLY A 110 5.96 8.37 15.78
C GLY A 110 5.47 7.24 16.70
N ASP A 111 5.16 7.61 17.94
CA ASP A 111 4.56 6.76 18.96
C ASP A 111 3.34 7.49 19.57
N ASP A 112 2.63 6.86 20.52
CA ASP A 112 1.53 7.51 21.23
C ASP A 112 2.00 8.79 21.94
N ALA A 113 1.31 9.90 21.67
CA ALA A 113 1.68 11.23 22.16
C ALA A 113 1.69 11.34 23.70
N HIS A 114 0.97 10.46 24.40
CA HIS A 114 0.86 10.46 25.85
C HIS A 114 1.45 9.17 26.46
N SER A 115 2.33 8.48 25.74
CA SER A 115 2.95 7.23 26.19
C SER A 115 1.94 6.21 26.72
N TYR A 116 0.77 6.13 26.06
CA TYR A 116 -0.33 5.23 26.39
C TYR A 116 -1.02 5.52 27.75
N ALA A 117 -0.86 6.72 28.33
CA ALA A 117 -1.48 7.08 29.61
C ALA A 117 -3.02 6.91 29.64
N TRP A 118 -3.68 7.09 28.49
CA TRP A 118 -5.13 6.89 28.35
C TRP A 118 -5.58 5.46 28.62
N VAL A 119 -4.68 4.47 28.52
CA VAL A 119 -5.00 3.05 28.77
C VAL A 119 -5.39 2.81 30.23
N GLU A 120 -4.88 3.60 31.18
CA GLU A 120 -5.20 3.45 32.60
C GLU A 120 -6.70 3.64 32.90
N ALA A 121 -7.41 4.48 32.12
CA ALA A 121 -8.86 4.64 32.26
C ALA A 121 -9.65 3.36 31.92
N TYR A 122 -9.02 2.41 31.23
CA TYR A 122 -9.63 1.14 30.81
C TYR A 122 -9.06 -0.07 31.56
N ARG A 123 -8.14 0.13 32.51
CA ARG A 123 -7.63 -0.96 33.35
C ARG A 123 -8.74 -1.46 34.27
N ALA A 124 -9.28 -2.64 33.99
CA ALA A 124 -10.25 -3.28 34.87
C ALA A 124 -9.62 -3.45 36.27
N PRO A 125 -10.40 -3.27 37.36
CA PRO A 125 -9.90 -3.64 38.68
C PRO A 125 -9.54 -5.13 38.62
N GLU A 126 -8.35 -5.49 39.10
CA GLU A 126 -7.97 -6.89 39.20
C GLU A 126 -9.08 -7.64 39.95
N ARG A 127 -9.65 -8.67 39.33
CA ARG A 127 -10.48 -9.61 40.07
C ARG A 127 -9.56 -10.25 41.10
N SER A 128 -9.72 -9.86 42.36
CA SER A 128 -9.09 -10.55 43.47
C SER A 128 -9.43 -12.04 43.35
N ARG A 129 -8.42 -12.85 43.01
CA ARG A 129 -8.51 -14.31 43.12
C ARG A 129 -8.48 -14.61 44.62
N ALA A 130 -9.67 -14.76 45.20
CA ALA A 130 -9.86 -15.44 46.47
C ALA A 130 -9.74 -16.95 46.28
#